data_AF-G2GKR0-F1
#
_entry.id   AF-G2GKR0-F1
#
_cell.length_a   1.000
_cell.length_b   1.000
_cell.length_c   1.000
_cell.angle_alpha   90.00
_cell.angle_beta   90.00
_cell.angle_gamma   90.00
#
_symmetry.space_group_name_H-M   'P 1'
#
loop_
_entity.id
_entity.type
_entity.pdbx_description
1 polymer ?
#
loop_
_entity_poly.entity_id
_entity_poly.type
_entity_poly.pdbx_seq_one_letter_code
_entity_poly.pdbx_strand_id
1 'polypeptide(L)' 'MHLTDALDRPPRDGRALVRIRTAHAGDGWAVDDSTVWSHGGRLLALAGQARAVRAAQAAGSVNS' A
#
# COMPACT_ATOMS: atom_id res chain seq x y z
N MET A 1 -4.83 -4.39 6.77
CA MET A 1 -4.47 -2.98 6.49
C MET A 1 -5.16 -2.14 7.55
N HIS A 2 -4.41 -1.38 8.34
CA HIS A 2 -4.99 -0.41 9.26
C HIS A 2 -4.64 0.98 8.75
N LEU A 3 -5.66 1.82 8.57
CA LEU A 3 -5.54 3.21 8.15
C LEU A 3 -5.96 4.05 9.34
N THR A 4 -5.02 4.78 9.94
CA THR A 4 -5.35 5.85 10.89
C THR A 4 -5.66 7.08 10.06
N ASP A 5 -6.94 7.41 10.02
CA ASP A 5 -7.46 8.62 9.39
C ASP A 5 -7.17 9.83 10.28
N ALA A 6 -6.71 10.91 9.66
CA ALA A 6 -6.68 12.24 10.27
C ALA A 6 -7.86 13.09 9.75
N LEU A 7 -8.96 12.47 9.31
CA LEU A 7 -9.98 13.16 8.52
C LEU A 7 -11.30 13.42 9.24
N ASP A 8 -11.57 14.71 9.45
CA ASP A 8 -12.93 15.29 9.53
C ASP A 8 -13.53 15.60 8.14
N ARG A 9 -12.78 15.48 7.02
CA ARG A 9 -13.30 15.87 5.68
C ARG A 9 -12.63 15.17 4.48
N PRO A 10 -13.42 14.53 3.57
CA PRO A 10 -12.91 13.83 2.39
C PRO A 10 -12.21 14.76 1.36
N PRO A 11 -11.40 14.22 0.42
CA PRO A 11 -10.78 14.99 -0.65
C PRO A 11 -11.87 15.67 -1.51
N ARG A 12 -11.70 16.97 -1.78
CA ARG A 12 -12.68 17.78 -2.53
C ARG A 12 -12.92 17.29 -3.97
N ASP A 13 -11.92 16.64 -4.56
CA ASP A 13 -11.90 16.32 -6.00
C ASP A 13 -12.08 14.81 -6.26
N GLY A 14 -12.40 14.03 -5.21
CA GLY A 14 -12.54 12.57 -5.28
C GLY A 14 -11.24 11.79 -5.52
N ARG A 15 -10.09 12.48 -5.61
CA ARG A 15 -8.77 11.88 -5.81
C ARG A 15 -7.85 12.14 -4.62
N ALA A 16 -6.95 11.20 -4.37
CA ALA A 16 -5.88 11.33 -3.40
C ALA A 16 -4.58 10.77 -3.99
N LEU A 17 -3.45 11.36 -3.60
CA LEU A 17 -2.14 10.78 -3.88
C LEU A 17 -1.81 9.77 -2.78
N VAL A 18 -1.55 8.52 -3.15
CA VAL A 18 -1.09 7.49 -2.23
C VAL A 18 0.40 7.24 -2.48
N ARG A 19 1.22 7.42 -1.44
CA ARG A 19 2.63 7.05 -1.46
C ARG A 19 2.83 5.84 -0.59
N ILE A 20 3.34 4.76 -1.16
CA ILE A 20 3.62 3.50 -0.46
C ILE A 20 5.14 3.31 -0.43
N ARG A 21 5.67 2.96 0.73
CA ARG A 21 7.06 2.58 0.93
C ARG A 21 7.11 1.21 1.59
N THR A 22 7.74 0.24 0.93
CA THR A 22 8.09 -1.02 1.58
C THR A 22 9.24 -0.77 2.56
N ALA A 23 8.94 -0.87 3.85
CA ALA A 23 9.92 -0.71 4.92
C ALA A 23 10.81 -1.96 5.04
N HIS A 24 10.23 -3.13 4.83
CA HIS A 24 10.93 -4.41 4.85
C HIS A 24 10.28 -5.41 3.89
N ALA A 25 11.10 -6.23 3.22
CA ALA A 25 10.65 -7.39 2.47
C ALA A 25 11.65 -8.53 2.65
N GLY A 26 11.16 -9.70 3.07
CA GLY A 26 11.97 -10.84 3.45
C GLY A 26 11.11 -11.99 3.96
N ASP A 27 11.64 -13.21 3.93
CA ASP A 27 11.01 -14.40 4.51
C ASP A 27 9.55 -14.65 4.09
N GLY A 28 9.22 -14.30 2.85
CA GLY A 28 7.87 -14.46 2.31
C GLY A 28 6.87 -13.40 2.81
N TRP A 29 7.34 -12.28 3.36
CA TRP A 29 6.52 -11.16 3.83
C TRP A 29 7.04 -9.82 3.30
N ALA A 30 6.14 -8.85 3.23
CA ALA A 30 6.47 -7.45 3.05
C ALA A 30 5.69 -6.60 4.07
N VAL A 31 6.37 -5.59 4.61
CA VAL A 31 5.80 -4.57 5.49
C VAL A 31 5.87 -3.24 4.75
N ASP A 32 4.70 -2.64 4.56
CA ASP A 32 4.51 -1.42 3.80
C ASP A 32 3.93 -0.32 4.71
N ASP A 33 4.51 0.87 4.62
CA ASP A 33 3.96 2.11 5.17
C ASP A 33 3.36 2.95 4.03
N SER A 34 2.21 3.56 4.29
CA SER A 34 1.49 4.36 3.30
C SER A 34 1.08 5.72 3.86
N THR A 35 1.13 6.72 3.00
CA THR A 35 0.62 8.06 3.28
C THR A 35 -0.33 8.48 2.17
N VAL A 36 -1.48 9.04 2.56
CA VAL A 36 -2.53 9.49 1.63
C VAL A 36 -2.63 11.00 1.71
N TRP A 37 -2.62 11.69 0.57
CA TRP A 37 -2.56 13.15 0.50
C TRP A 37 -3.67 13.70 -0.39
N SER A 38 -4.18 14.91 -0.08
CA SER A 38 -5.03 15.65 -0.99
C SER A 38 -4.22 16.21 -2.17
N HIS A 39 -4.93 16.66 -3.20
CA HIS A 39 -4.32 17.39 -4.32
C HIS A 39 -3.51 18.61 -3.86
N GLY A 40 -4.01 19.35 -2.86
CA GLY A 40 -3.33 20.51 -2.27
C GLY A 40 -2.21 20.18 -1.28
N GLY A 41 -1.77 18.92 -1.19
CA GLY A 41 -0.64 18.51 -0.34
C GLY A 41 -0.96 18.36 1.16
N ARG A 42 -2.24 18.31 1.55
CA ARG A 42 -2.64 18.03 2.93
C ARG A 42 -2.57 16.52 3.19
N LEU A 43 -1.91 16.08 4.26
CA LEU A 43 -1.95 14.69 4.72
C LEU A 43 -3.38 14.34 5.16
N LEU A 44 -3.87 13.20 4.69
CA LEU A 44 -5.22 12.70 4.95
C LEU A 44 -5.21 11.47 5.84
N ALA A 45 -4.27 10.54 5.61
CA ALA A 45 -4.20 9.33 6.41
C ALA A 45 -2.79 8.72 6.38
N LEU A 46 -2.51 7.93 7.42
CA LEU A 46 -1.36 7.04 7.52
C LEU A 46 -1.86 5.61 7.58
N ALA A 47 -1.18 4.68 6.91
CA ALA A 47 -1.52 3.26 6.96
C ALA A 47 -0.28 2.39 7.12
N GLY A 48 -0.46 1.30 7.87
CA GLY A 48 0.50 0.19 7.96
C GLY A 48 -0.13 -1.11 7.46
N GLN A 49 0.64 -1.89 6.70
CA GLN A 49 0.21 -3.19 6.20
C GLN A 49 1.36 -4.19 6.15
N ALA A 50 1.16 -5.36 6.75
CA ALA A 50 1.94 -6.56 6.45
C ALA A 50 1.18 -7.45 5.47
N ARG A 51 1.87 -7.99 4.45
CA ARG A 51 1.30 -8.92 3.47
C ARG A 51 2.25 -10.09 3.21
N ALA A 52 1.69 -11.28 2.99
CA ALA A 52 2.47 -12.40 2.51
C ALA A 52 2.87 -12.15 1.03
N VAL A 53 4.13 -12.41 0.71
CA VAL A 53 4.68 -12.38 -0.65
C VAL A 53 4.82 -13.82 -1.11
N ARG A 54 3.95 -14.22 -2.04
CA ARG A 54 4.03 -15.53 -2.66
C ARG A 54 4.85 -15.42 -3.93
N ALA A 55 5.82 -16.32 -4.10
CA ALA A 55 6.47 -16.49 -5.39
C ALA A 55 5.41 -16.84 -6.44
N ALA A 56 5.50 -16.23 -7.62
CA ALA A 56 4.69 -16.66 -8.74
C ALA A 56 5.02 -18.14 -9.00
N GLN A 57 3.99 -19.00 -9.07
CA GLN A 57 4.21 -20.35 -9.56
C GLN A 57 4.72 -20.23 -10.99
N ALA A 58 5.93 -20.73 -11.25
CA ALA A 58 6.38 -20.91 -12.62
C ALA A 58 5.30 -21.75 -13.32
N ALA A 59 4.70 -21.20 -14.38
CA ALA A 59 3.80 -21.97 -15.22
C ALA A 59 4.54 -23.27 -15.57
N GLY A 60 3.97 -24.39 -15.14
CA GLY A 60 4.63 -25.69 -15.20
C GLY A 60 5.21 -25.93 -16.59
N SER A 61 6.43 -26.44 -16.63
CA SER A 61 7.11 -26.91 -17.85
C SER A 61 6.12 -27.69 -18.70
N VAL A 62 5.64 -27.06 -19.78
CA VAL A 62 4.85 -27.74 -20.80
C VAL A 62 5.88 -28.56 -21.58
N ASN A 63 6.16 -29.78 -21.12
CA ASN A 63 7.07 -30.67 -21.80
C ASN A 63 6.49 -30.99 -23.19
N SER A 64 7.39 -30.87 -24.18
CA SER A 64 7.19 -31.21 -25.59
C SER A 64 6.90 -32.69 -25.82
#